data_AF-A0A973U5T3-F1
#
_entry.id   AF-A0A973U5T3-F1
#
_cell.length_a   1.000
_cell.length_b   1.000
_cell.length_c   1.000
_cell.angle_alpha   90.00
_cell.angle_beta   90.00
_cell.angle_gamma   90.00
#
_symmetry.space_group_name_H-M   'P 1'
#
loop_
_entity.id
_entity.type
_entity.pdbx_description
1 polymer ?
#
loop_
_entity_poly.entity_id
_entity_poly.type
_entity_poly.pdbx_seq_one_letter_code
_entity_poly.pdbx_strand_id
1 'polypeptide(L)'
;MSEQLTLPAETRDRAGKGASRALRRDGRVPAVVYGQKKDALSIHVEEKLLSKMLSTGHFMNSVVMVEVGGKPTRTLPKAVDFHPVSSRPIHVDFLRISEHTKVTVAVPVRFDNEDDSPGLKRGGVLNVVQHELEIVCDAAHIPNEIHIPLDGLEIGDSVHISQVKLPDGVTPANTDEDFTVATIVAPSAMKAEEEETAAEGEVPTVGEEGEEGEGEGGTAEGGEEA
;
A
#
# COMPACT_ATOMS: atom_id res chain seq x y z
N MET A 1 10.60 12.33 -14.36
CA MET A 1 10.50 11.87 -15.76
C MET A 1 10.42 10.36 -15.72
N SER A 2 9.28 9.78 -16.10
CA SER A 2 9.07 8.33 -16.05
C SER A 2 9.94 7.61 -17.08
N GLU A 3 10.66 6.57 -16.65
CA GLU A 3 11.37 5.69 -17.56
C GLU A 3 10.36 4.99 -18.48
N GLN A 4 10.58 5.05 -19.80
CA GLN A 4 9.72 4.36 -20.76
C GLN A 4 10.00 2.86 -20.70
N LEU A 5 9.17 2.14 -19.94
CA LEU A 5 9.23 0.68 -19.85
C LEU A 5 8.56 0.09 -21.09
N THR A 6 9.34 -0.62 -21.91
CA THR A 6 8.84 -1.35 -23.08
C THR A 6 8.55 -2.79 -22.71
N LEU A 7 7.35 -3.25 -23.03
CA LEU A 7 6.92 -4.61 -22.72
C LEU A 7 6.38 -5.29 -23.99
N PRO A 8 7.06 -6.34 -24.49
CA PRO A 8 6.58 -7.09 -25.65
C PRO A 8 5.36 -7.93 -25.27
N ALA A 9 4.32 -7.83 -26.08
CA ALA A 9 3.09 -8.55 -25.89
C ALA A 9 2.61 -9.22 -27.18
N GLU A 10 2.06 -10.41 -27.02
CA GLU A 10 1.49 -11.19 -28.11
C GLU A 10 -0.03 -11.31 -27.88
N THR A 11 -0.80 -11.25 -28.97
CA THR A 11 -2.26 -11.40 -28.91
C THR A 11 -2.63 -12.84 -28.61
N ARG A 12 -3.64 -13.04 -27.75
CA ARG A 12 -4.19 -14.37 -27.51
C ARG A 12 -5.45 -14.58 -28.36
N ASP A 13 -5.51 -15.69 -29.09
CA ASP A 13 -6.72 -16.08 -29.82
C ASP A 13 -7.70 -16.88 -28.94
N ARG A 14 -7.16 -17.64 -27.99
CA ARG A 14 -7.94 -18.53 -27.11
C ARG A 14 -8.14 -17.90 -25.73
N ALA A 15 -9.33 -17.35 -25.48
CA ALA A 15 -9.75 -16.88 -24.17
C ALA A 15 -10.38 -18.03 -23.35
N GLY A 16 -10.14 -18.07 -22.04
CA GLY A 16 -10.81 -18.99 -21.11
C GLY A 16 -9.92 -19.57 -20.01
N LYS A 17 -10.56 -20.17 -18.99
CA LYS A 17 -9.90 -20.69 -17.78
C LYS A 17 -8.79 -21.70 -18.06
N GLY A 18 -8.96 -22.56 -19.06
CA GLY A 18 -7.97 -23.57 -19.46
C GLY A 18 -6.76 -22.96 -20.17
N ALA A 19 -6.99 -22.06 -21.11
CA ALA A 19 -5.93 -21.39 -21.87
C ALA A 19 -5.07 -20.50 -20.97
N SER A 20 -5.68 -19.71 -20.08
CA SER A 20 -4.95 -18.88 -19.12
C SER A 20 -4.11 -19.70 -18.14
N ARG A 21 -4.54 -20.92 -17.79
CA ARG A 21 -3.74 -21.82 -16.94
C ARG A 21 -2.56 -22.42 -17.68
N ALA A 22 -2.72 -22.78 -18.95
CA ALA A 22 -1.62 -23.27 -19.77
C ALA A 22 -0.54 -22.18 -19.93
N LEU A 23 -0.94 -20.96 -20.30
CA LEU A 23 -0.02 -19.82 -20.43
C LEU A 23 0.80 -19.56 -19.17
N ARG A 24 0.18 -19.63 -17.99
CA ARG A 24 0.89 -19.46 -16.71
C ARG A 24 1.87 -20.59 -16.40
N ARG A 25 1.62 -21.82 -16.87
CA ARG A 25 2.58 -22.93 -16.75
C ARG A 25 3.79 -22.71 -17.67
N ASP A 26 3.56 -22.09 -18.82
CA ASP A 26 4.58 -21.75 -19.80
C ASP A 26 5.36 -20.47 -19.44
N GLY A 27 5.14 -19.90 -18.25
CA GLY A 27 5.82 -18.67 -17.78
C GLY A 27 5.33 -17.39 -18.47
N ARG A 28 4.09 -17.40 -18.99
CA ARG A 28 3.43 -16.25 -19.59
C ARG A 28 2.24 -15.80 -18.76
N VAL A 29 2.15 -14.49 -18.52
CA VAL A 29 1.07 -13.89 -17.74
C VAL A 29 0.00 -13.34 -18.69
N PRO A 30 -1.27 -13.75 -18.55
CA PRO A 30 -2.35 -13.13 -19.29
C PRO A 30 -2.55 -11.68 -18.84
N ALA A 31 -2.61 -10.73 -19.78
CA ALA A 31 -2.99 -9.35 -19.52
C ALA A 31 -4.10 -8.84 -20.46
N VAL A 32 -4.80 -7.77 -20.07
CA VAL A 32 -5.85 -7.15 -20.90
C VAL A 32 -5.53 -5.68 -21.10
N VAL A 33 -5.61 -5.22 -22.36
CA VAL A 33 -5.46 -3.81 -22.71
C VAL A 33 -6.81 -3.24 -23.10
N TYR A 34 -7.35 -2.31 -22.32
CA TYR A 34 -8.63 -1.67 -22.58
C TYR A 34 -8.54 -0.14 -22.50
N GLY A 35 -9.61 0.57 -22.85
CA GLY A 35 -9.68 2.03 -22.78
C GLY A 35 -9.57 2.73 -24.13
N GLN A 36 -9.61 4.07 -24.10
CA GLN A 36 -9.73 4.97 -25.26
C GLN A 36 -10.92 4.66 -26.20
N LYS A 37 -12.05 4.17 -25.68
CA LYS A 37 -13.23 3.79 -26.50
C LYS A 37 -12.92 2.80 -27.63
N LYS A 38 -11.85 2.01 -27.48
CA LYS A 38 -11.45 0.94 -28.39
C LYS A 38 -11.72 -0.41 -27.74
N ASP A 39 -11.88 -1.44 -28.57
CA ASP A 39 -12.10 -2.80 -28.10
C ASP A 39 -10.94 -3.29 -27.21
N ALA A 40 -11.30 -4.05 -26.18
CA ALA A 40 -10.34 -4.66 -25.27
C ALA A 40 -9.53 -5.72 -26.02
N LEU A 41 -8.21 -5.61 -25.96
CA LEU A 41 -7.30 -6.61 -26.52
C LEU A 41 -6.83 -7.54 -25.41
N SER A 42 -7.05 -8.82 -25.64
CA SER A 42 -6.51 -9.87 -24.80
C SER A 42 -5.09 -10.21 -25.27
N ILE A 43 -4.10 -10.03 -24.39
CA ILE A 43 -2.68 -10.22 -24.68
C ILE A 43 -2.02 -11.14 -23.67
N HIS A 44 -0.81 -11.62 -23.92
CA HIS A 44 0.01 -12.21 -22.87
C HIS A 44 1.44 -11.68 -22.93
N VAL A 45 2.05 -11.66 -21.76
CA VAL A 45 3.35 -11.04 -21.50
C VAL A 45 4.26 -12.05 -20.83
N GLU A 46 5.57 -11.91 -21.00
CA GLU A 46 6.52 -12.80 -20.33
C GLU A 46 6.58 -12.50 -18.82
N GLU A 47 6.45 -13.55 -17.99
CA GLU A 47 6.42 -13.41 -16.53
C GLU A 47 7.72 -12.78 -15.99
N LYS A 48 8.89 -13.17 -16.53
CA LYS A 48 10.19 -12.70 -16.04
C LYS A 48 10.42 -11.21 -16.28
N LEU A 49 10.02 -10.72 -17.45
CA LEU A 49 10.12 -9.29 -17.79
C LEU A 49 9.16 -8.49 -16.91
N LEU A 50 7.93 -8.97 -16.78
CA LEU A 50 6.93 -8.34 -15.93
C LEU A 50 7.37 -8.32 -14.46
N SER A 51 7.89 -9.42 -13.92
CA SER A 51 8.36 -9.49 -12.53
C SER A 51 9.53 -8.54 -12.27
N LYS A 52 10.42 -8.37 -13.24
CA LYS A 52 11.54 -7.42 -13.15
C LYS A 52 11.01 -5.98 -13.10
N MET A 53 10.03 -5.65 -13.93
CA MET A 53 9.39 -4.32 -13.89
C MET A 53 8.60 -4.10 -12.62
N LEU A 54 7.88 -5.10 -12.11
CA LEU A 54 7.18 -5.01 -10.83
C LEU A 54 8.14 -4.79 -9.65
N SER A 55 9.32 -5.41 -9.71
CA SER A 55 10.33 -5.29 -8.65
C SER A 55 10.97 -3.89 -8.54
N THR A 56 10.78 -3.00 -9.51
CA THR A 56 11.27 -1.62 -9.38
C THR A 56 10.41 -0.79 -8.42
N GLY A 57 9.18 -1.21 -8.12
CA GLY A 57 8.27 -0.48 -7.23
C GLY A 57 7.48 0.65 -7.90
N HIS A 58 7.93 1.12 -9.07
CA HIS A 58 7.26 2.20 -9.83
C HIS A 58 6.40 1.70 -10.98
N PHE A 59 6.05 0.41 -11.02
CA PHE A 59 5.32 -0.14 -12.16
C PHE A 59 3.91 0.45 -12.30
N MET A 60 3.21 0.63 -11.18
CA MET A 60 1.80 1.06 -11.16
C MET A 60 1.60 2.54 -11.55
N ASN A 61 2.64 3.37 -11.40
CA ASN A 61 2.62 4.78 -11.76
C ASN A 61 3.46 5.13 -13.00
N SER A 62 4.17 4.16 -13.57
CA SER A 62 4.93 4.36 -14.79
C SER A 62 4.11 4.08 -16.04
N VAL A 63 4.38 4.87 -17.08
CA VAL A 63 3.80 4.64 -18.41
C VAL A 63 4.54 3.48 -19.07
N VAL A 64 3.79 2.43 -19.42
CA VAL A 64 4.31 1.22 -20.07
C VAL A 64 3.92 1.22 -21.55
N MET A 65 4.92 1.06 -22.41
CA MET A 65 4.74 0.88 -23.84
C MET A 65 4.56 -0.60 -24.14
N VAL A 66 3.32 -1.02 -24.36
CA VAL A 66 2.99 -2.40 -24.70
C VAL A 66 3.03 -2.56 -26.22
N GLU A 67 3.96 -3.37 -26.71
CA GLU A 67 4.06 -3.67 -28.14
C GLU A 67 3.18 -4.86 -28.49
N VAL A 68 2.12 -4.63 -29.26
CA VAL A 68 1.22 -5.68 -29.72
C VAL A 68 1.39 -5.84 -31.23
N GLY A 69 2.00 -6.96 -31.66
CA GLY A 69 2.18 -7.24 -33.09
C GLY A 69 2.95 -6.15 -33.86
N GLY A 70 3.97 -5.56 -33.23
CA GLY A 70 4.82 -4.50 -33.81
C GLY A 70 4.24 -3.09 -33.71
N LYS A 71 3.10 -2.88 -33.04
CA LYS A 71 2.54 -1.55 -32.78
C LYS A 71 2.71 -1.17 -31.30
N PRO A 72 3.54 -0.17 -30.97
CA PRO A 72 3.68 0.31 -29.61
C PRO A 72 2.40 1.05 -29.19
N THR A 73 1.80 0.61 -28.09
CA THR A 73 0.62 1.25 -27.49
C THR A 73 0.98 1.79 -26.13
N ARG A 74 0.70 3.08 -25.89
CA ARG A 74 0.91 3.73 -24.60
C ARG A 74 -0.16 3.30 -23.60
N THR A 75 0.27 2.68 -22.50
CA THR A 75 -0.63 2.14 -21.49
C THR A 75 -0.16 2.46 -20.07
N LEU A 76 -1.08 2.42 -19.12
CA LEU A 76 -0.83 2.54 -17.70
C LEU A 76 -1.32 1.24 -17.02
N PRO A 77 -0.50 0.56 -16.21
CA PRO A 77 -0.96 -0.55 -15.40
C PRO A 77 -2.00 -0.07 -14.38
N LYS A 78 -3.18 -0.70 -14.37
CA LYS A 78 -4.26 -0.32 -13.44
C LYS A 78 -4.37 -1.28 -12.25
N ALA A 79 -4.19 -2.56 -12.50
CA ALA A 79 -4.25 -3.60 -11.48
C ALA A 79 -3.33 -4.76 -11.84
N VAL A 80 -2.75 -5.37 -10.82
CA VAL A 80 -1.93 -6.58 -10.92
C VAL A 80 -2.44 -7.57 -9.89
N ASP A 81 -2.91 -8.72 -10.36
CA ASP A 81 -3.33 -9.80 -9.47
C ASP A 81 -2.12 -10.65 -9.14
N PHE A 82 -1.89 -10.90 -7.86
CA PHE A 82 -0.82 -11.78 -7.40
C PHE A 82 -1.37 -13.10 -6.89
N HIS A 83 -0.58 -14.15 -7.03
CA HIS A 83 -0.88 -15.42 -6.40
C HIS A 83 -0.61 -15.32 -4.90
N PRO A 84 -1.59 -15.65 -4.02
CA PRO A 84 -1.47 -15.39 -2.58
C PRO A 84 -0.31 -16.15 -1.91
N VAL A 85 0.04 -17.34 -2.43
CA VAL A 85 1.12 -18.17 -1.89
C VAL A 85 2.47 -17.98 -2.57
N SER A 86 2.49 -17.93 -3.92
CA SER A 86 3.76 -17.87 -4.67
C SER A 86 4.19 -16.46 -5.04
N SER A 87 3.37 -15.45 -4.74
CA SER A 87 3.58 -14.03 -5.07
C SER A 87 3.87 -13.77 -6.56
N ARG A 88 3.48 -14.71 -7.43
CA ARG A 88 3.65 -14.58 -8.88
C ARG A 88 2.51 -13.76 -9.48
N PRO A 89 2.77 -12.87 -10.44
CA PRO A 89 1.71 -12.15 -11.13
C PRO A 89 0.83 -13.12 -11.95
N ILE A 90 -0.47 -13.12 -11.67
CA ILE A 90 -1.49 -13.98 -12.28
C ILE A 90 -2.16 -13.28 -13.47
N HIS A 91 -2.38 -11.98 -13.34
CA HIS A 91 -3.07 -11.16 -14.32
C HIS A 91 -2.62 -9.70 -14.22
N VAL A 92 -2.63 -8.99 -15.34
CA VAL A 92 -2.35 -7.55 -15.37
C VAL A 92 -3.36 -6.84 -16.25
N ASP A 93 -3.85 -5.71 -15.75
CA ASP A 93 -4.75 -4.81 -16.46
C ASP A 93 -3.99 -3.57 -16.92
N PHE A 94 -4.08 -3.28 -18.22
CA PHE A 94 -3.48 -2.12 -18.85
C PHE A 94 -4.58 -1.19 -19.39
N LEU A 95 -4.55 0.06 -18.95
CA LEU A 95 -5.39 1.13 -19.45
C LEU A 95 -4.67 1.90 -20.56
N ARG A 96 -5.26 2.00 -21.74
CA ARG A 96 -4.76 2.87 -22.82
C ARG A 96 -4.96 4.33 -22.44
N ILE A 97 -3.89 5.11 -22.56
CA ILE A 97 -3.88 6.55 -22.20
C ILE A 97 -3.46 7.39 -23.39
N SER A 98 -4.14 8.54 -23.59
CA SER A 98 -3.65 9.55 -24.54
C SER A 98 -2.69 10.51 -23.81
N GLU A 99 -2.05 11.42 -24.54
CA GLU A 99 -1.10 12.38 -23.95
C GLU A 99 -1.74 13.36 -22.95
N HIS A 100 -3.02 13.69 -23.15
CA HIS A 100 -3.76 14.68 -22.35
C HIS A 100 -4.94 14.08 -21.58
N THR A 101 -4.90 12.77 -21.27
CA THR A 101 -5.95 12.17 -20.43
C THR A 101 -5.61 12.39 -18.96
N LYS A 102 -6.54 12.95 -18.19
CA LYS A 102 -6.48 12.94 -16.73
C LYS A 102 -6.70 11.53 -16.21
N VAL A 103 -5.76 11.03 -15.42
CA VAL A 103 -5.79 9.67 -14.86
C VAL A 103 -5.65 9.72 -13.35
N THR A 104 -6.38 8.84 -12.67
CA THR A 104 -6.23 8.61 -11.22
C THR A 104 -5.23 7.49 -10.99
N VAL A 105 -4.14 7.80 -10.31
CA VAL A 105 -3.00 6.91 -10.07
C VAL A 105 -2.69 6.91 -8.58
N ALA A 106 -2.42 5.74 -8.03
CA ALA A 106 -1.87 5.60 -6.68
C ALA A 106 -0.34 5.74 -6.78
N VAL A 107 0.22 6.73 -6.09
CA VAL A 107 1.66 7.00 -6.09
C VAL A 107 2.23 6.76 -4.70
N PRO A 108 3.32 5.99 -4.57
CA PRO A 108 3.92 5.72 -3.28
C PRO A 108 4.51 6.98 -2.65
N VAL A 109 4.39 7.04 -1.33
CA VAL A 109 4.93 8.10 -0.50
C VAL A 109 6.31 7.70 -0.02
N ARG A 110 7.24 8.66 -0.07
CA ARG A 110 8.57 8.53 0.51
C ARG A 110 8.79 9.64 1.54
N PHE A 111 9.21 9.23 2.71
CA PHE A 111 9.56 10.15 3.78
C PHE A 111 11.04 10.47 3.68
N ASP A 112 11.35 11.77 3.66
CA ASP A 112 12.72 12.26 3.67
C ASP A 112 13.00 12.97 5.00
N ASN A 113 14.29 13.13 5.32
CA ASN A 113 14.76 13.82 6.52
C ASN A 113 14.26 13.21 7.84
N GLU A 114 14.16 11.89 7.92
CA GLU A 114 13.86 11.17 9.18
C GLU A 114 14.83 11.61 10.31
N ASP A 115 16.10 11.80 9.95
CA ASP A 115 17.17 12.24 10.83
C ASP A 115 17.05 13.70 11.29
N ASP A 116 16.19 14.54 10.72
CA ASP A 116 16.00 15.93 11.17
C ASP A 116 14.74 16.12 12.02
N SER A 117 13.95 15.06 12.19
CA SER A 117 12.79 15.08 13.09
C SER A 117 13.21 14.92 14.56
N PRO A 118 12.88 15.88 15.45
CA PRO A 118 13.12 15.72 16.88
C PRO A 118 12.30 14.57 17.49
N GLY A 119 11.14 14.25 16.91
CA GLY A 119 10.29 13.13 17.30
C GLY A 119 10.97 11.76 17.15
N LEU A 120 11.58 11.47 16.00
CA LEU A 120 12.29 10.18 15.81
C LEU A 120 13.59 10.13 16.61
N LYS A 121 14.31 11.25 16.76
CA LYS A 121 15.50 11.33 17.63
C LYS A 121 15.22 11.02 19.09
N ARG A 122 14.03 11.38 19.58
CA ARG A 122 13.57 11.10 20.95
C ARG A 122 13.05 9.66 21.14
N GLY A 123 13.12 8.82 20.09
CA GLY A 123 12.66 7.44 20.13
C GLY A 123 11.22 7.24 19.65
N GLY A 124 10.61 8.26 19.02
CA GLY A 124 9.31 8.12 18.36
C GLY A 124 9.37 7.11 17.21
N VAL A 125 8.22 6.48 16.92
CA VAL A 125 8.05 5.55 15.80
C VAL A 125 7.21 6.23 14.73
N LEU A 126 7.69 6.25 13.48
CA LEU A 126 6.92 6.71 12.34
C LEU A 126 5.84 5.67 12.01
N ASN A 127 4.59 6.06 12.16
CA ASN A 127 3.45 5.25 11.74
C ASN A 127 2.88 5.81 10.43
N VAL A 128 3.09 5.08 9.34
CA VAL A 128 2.57 5.45 8.02
C VAL A 128 1.15 4.91 7.89
N VAL A 129 0.17 5.80 7.80
CA VAL A 129 -1.26 5.41 7.67
C VAL A 129 -1.57 5.02 6.23
N GLN A 130 -1.00 5.75 5.27
CA GLN A 130 -1.16 5.49 3.85
C GLN A 130 0.20 5.45 3.17
N HIS A 131 0.54 4.28 2.61
CA HIS A 131 1.78 4.09 1.85
C HIS A 131 1.68 4.63 0.41
N GLU A 132 0.46 4.81 -0.11
CA GLU A 132 0.18 5.30 -1.45
C GLU A 132 -0.90 6.39 -1.38
N LEU A 133 -0.73 7.44 -2.17
CA LEU A 133 -1.69 8.53 -2.30
C LEU A 133 -2.35 8.47 -3.67
N GLU A 134 -3.69 8.49 -3.67
CA GLU A 134 -4.46 8.61 -4.90
C GLU A 134 -4.43 10.04 -5.41
N ILE A 135 -3.78 10.23 -6.55
CA ILE A 135 -3.65 11.52 -7.21
C ILE A 135 -4.26 11.50 -8.60
N VAL A 136 -4.83 12.63 -8.99
CA VAL A 136 -5.28 12.91 -10.35
C VAL A 136 -4.21 13.77 -11.01
N CYS A 137 -3.61 13.24 -12.07
CA CYS A 137 -2.58 13.92 -12.83
C CYS A 137 -2.78 13.70 -14.34
N ASP A 138 -2.15 14.55 -15.14
CA ASP A 138 -2.08 14.31 -16.58
C ASP A 138 -1.15 13.13 -16.86
N ALA A 139 -1.55 12.29 -17.82
CA ALA A 139 -0.79 11.12 -18.24
C ALA A 139 0.66 11.41 -18.73
N ALA A 140 1.01 12.68 -18.97
CA ALA A 140 2.37 13.12 -19.30
C ALA A 140 3.22 13.48 -18.07
N HIS A 141 2.59 13.81 -16.95
CA HIS A 141 3.21 14.35 -15.73
C HIS A 141 2.95 13.48 -14.51
N ILE A 142 3.05 12.15 -14.65
CA ILE A 142 2.88 11.24 -13.51
C ILE A 142 4.18 11.23 -12.69
N PRO A 143 4.14 11.60 -11.38
CA PRO A 143 5.29 11.49 -10.50
C PRO A 143 5.52 10.03 -10.06
N ASN A 144 6.79 9.65 -9.90
CA ASN A 144 7.17 8.31 -9.45
C ASN A 144 7.06 8.15 -7.93
N GLU A 145 7.38 9.21 -7.18
CA GLU A 145 7.38 9.23 -5.71
C GLU A 145 6.90 10.61 -5.25
N ILE A 146 6.21 10.66 -4.13
CA ILE A 146 5.85 11.91 -3.43
C ILE A 146 6.74 12.01 -2.20
N HIS A 147 7.57 13.06 -2.16
CA HIS A 147 8.49 13.32 -1.07
C HIS A 147 7.78 14.13 0.04
N ILE A 148 7.76 13.57 1.24
CA ILE A 148 7.21 14.23 2.44
C ILE A 148 8.36 14.47 3.41
N PRO A 149 8.80 15.74 3.60
CA PRO A 149 9.79 16.05 4.60
C PRO A 149 9.20 15.92 6.00
N LEU A 150 9.94 15.28 6.91
CA LEU A 150 9.56 15.14 8.33
C LEU A 150 10.19 16.21 9.23
N ASP A 151 10.66 17.31 8.65
CA ASP A 151 11.41 18.36 9.34
C ASP A 151 10.64 18.94 10.53
N GLY A 152 11.23 18.88 11.73
CA GLY A 152 10.71 19.57 12.91
C GLY A 152 9.47 18.95 13.57
N LEU A 153 9.02 17.77 13.14
CA LEU A 153 7.88 17.09 13.75
C LEU A 153 8.20 16.48 15.12
N GLU A 154 7.30 16.66 16.08
CA GLU A 154 7.41 16.14 17.44
C GLU A 154 6.62 14.83 17.63
N ILE A 155 6.78 14.21 18.81
CA ILE A 155 6.02 13.01 19.18
C ILE A 155 4.55 13.41 19.39
N GLY A 156 3.64 12.74 18.68
CA GLY A 156 2.21 13.03 18.68
C GLY A 156 1.73 13.82 17.45
N ASP A 157 2.64 14.35 16.64
CA ASP A 157 2.27 15.11 15.46
C ASP A 157 1.77 14.21 14.32
N SER A 158 0.83 14.76 13.54
CA SER A 158 0.18 14.11 12.41
C SER A 158 0.36 14.94 11.15
N VAL A 159 0.86 14.32 10.08
CA VAL A 159 1.03 14.96 8.77
C VAL A 159 -0.24 14.75 7.97
N HIS A 160 -0.91 15.84 7.62
CA HIS A 160 -2.12 15.84 6.79
C HIS A 160 -1.80 16.09 5.32
N ILE A 161 -2.66 15.60 4.42
CA ILE A 161 -2.49 15.77 2.97
C ILE A 161 -2.38 17.24 2.53
N SER A 162 -3.08 18.15 3.21
CA SER A 162 -3.03 19.60 2.94
C SER A 162 -1.67 20.25 3.21
N GLN A 163 -0.82 19.60 4.01
CA GLN A 163 0.53 20.08 4.32
C GLN A 163 1.59 19.48 3.38
N VAL A 164 1.22 18.50 2.54
CA VAL A 164 2.13 17.83 1.62
C VAL A 164 2.35 18.70 0.38
N LYS A 165 3.63 18.89 0.03
CA LYS A 165 4.01 19.59 -1.21
C LYS A 165 3.78 18.67 -2.41
N LEU A 166 2.65 18.84 -3.07
CA LEU A 166 2.36 18.13 -4.32
C LEU A 166 3.10 18.80 -5.50
N PRO A 167 3.69 18.02 -6.43
CA PRO A 167 4.35 18.56 -7.61
C PRO A 167 3.35 19.15 -8.62
N ASP A 168 3.85 20.00 -9.53
CA ASP A 168 3.04 20.77 -10.47
C ASP A 168 2.07 19.90 -11.29
N GLY A 169 0.79 20.29 -11.31
CA GLY A 169 -0.26 19.64 -12.10
C GLY A 169 -0.91 18.41 -11.46
N VAL A 170 -0.60 18.13 -10.19
CA VAL A 170 -1.18 17.01 -9.43
C VAL A 170 -2.23 17.53 -8.45
N THR A 171 -3.44 16.98 -8.53
CA THR A 171 -4.52 17.22 -7.56
C THR A 171 -4.83 15.94 -6.79
N PRO A 172 -5.03 15.98 -5.46
CA PRO A 172 -5.46 14.79 -4.72
C PRO A 172 -6.84 14.35 -5.24
N ALA A 173 -7.05 13.04 -5.38
CA ALA A 173 -8.32 12.50 -5.87
C ALA A 173 -9.48 12.81 -4.92
N ASN A 174 -9.21 12.82 -3.62
CA ASN A 174 -10.15 13.20 -2.56
C ASN A 174 -9.78 14.58 -2.05
N THR A 175 -10.40 15.62 -2.59
CA THR A 175 -10.19 17.01 -2.16
C THR A 175 -11.06 17.40 -0.96
N ASP A 176 -12.05 16.57 -0.61
CA ASP A 176 -13.06 16.89 0.41
C ASP A 176 -12.67 16.46 1.84
N GLU A 177 -11.63 15.62 2.00
CA GLU A 177 -11.21 15.08 3.30
C GLU A 177 -9.72 15.33 3.56
N ASP A 178 -9.40 16.00 4.68
CA ASP A 178 -8.03 16.13 5.19
C ASP A 178 -7.61 14.84 5.92
N PHE A 179 -7.20 13.84 5.15
CA PHE A 179 -6.73 12.58 5.74
C PHE A 179 -5.29 12.68 6.23
N THR A 180 -4.98 11.88 7.25
CA THR A 180 -3.65 11.79 7.85
C THR A 180 -2.80 10.80 7.05
N VAL A 181 -1.62 11.22 6.61
CA VAL A 181 -0.69 10.42 5.81
C VAL A 181 0.26 9.64 6.71
N ALA A 182 0.81 10.30 7.74
CA ALA A 182 1.70 9.69 8.71
C ALA A 182 1.54 10.35 10.08
N THR A 183 1.80 9.60 11.14
CA THR A 183 1.83 10.09 12.52
C THR A 183 3.12 9.66 13.20
N ILE A 184 3.66 10.50 14.08
CA ILE A 184 4.79 10.12 14.93
C ILE A 184 4.23 9.71 16.28
N VAL A 185 4.37 8.44 16.63
CA VAL A 185 3.81 7.87 17.86
C VAL A 185 4.91 7.71 18.91
N ALA A 186 4.58 7.94 20.18
CA ALA A 186 5.49 7.67 21.29
C ALA A 186 5.83 6.17 21.36
N PRO A 187 7.09 5.80 21.66
CA PRO A 187 7.46 4.39 21.82
C PRO A 187 6.66 3.75 22.96
N SER A 188 6.18 2.53 22.73
CA SER A 188 5.41 1.77 23.72
C SER A 188 6.18 1.53 25.03
N ALA A 189 7.51 1.58 25.00
CA ALA A 189 8.35 1.49 26.20
C ALA A 189 8.19 2.68 27.16
N MET A 190 8.03 3.91 26.65
CA MET A 190 7.79 5.09 27.51
C MET A 190 6.35 5.12 28.05
N LYS A 191 5.40 4.59 27.28
CA LYS A 191 3.99 4.52 27.70
C LYS A 191 3.77 3.54 28.86
N ALA A 192 4.59 2.50 28.95
CA ALA A 192 4.58 1.56 30.08
C ALA A 192 5.12 2.20 31.37
N GLU A 193 6.16 3.03 31.30
CA GLU A 193 6.70 3.74 32.48
C GLU A 193 5.73 4.80 33.04
N GLU A 194 4.93 5.45 32.19
CA GLU A 194 3.87 6.38 32.64
C GLU A 194 2.69 5.66 33.32
N GLU A 195 2.31 4.46 32.88
CA GLU A 195 1.27 3.67 33.55
C GLU A 195 1.76 3.09 34.90
N GLU A 196 3.04 2.72 35.00
CA GLU A 196 3.62 2.18 36.24
C GLU A 196 3.80 3.28 37.31
N THR A 197 4.12 4.50 36.92
CA THR A 197 4.22 5.65 37.84
C THR A 197 2.86 6.20 38.29
N ALA A 198 1.79 6.02 37.51
CA ALA A 198 0.43 6.37 37.91
C ALA A 198 -0.16 5.38 38.95
N ALA A 199 0.33 4.13 38.98
CA ALA A 199 -0.13 3.11 39.93
C ALA A 199 0.50 3.24 41.34
N GLU A 200 1.61 3.97 41.49
CA GLU A 200 2.34 4.09 42.77
C GLU A 200 1.90 5.29 43.64
N GLY A 201 0.95 6.10 43.16
CA GLY A 201 0.50 7.35 43.81
C GLY A 201 -0.74 7.26 44.70
N GLU A 202 -1.43 6.11 44.76
CA GLU A 202 -2.68 5.98 45.51
C GLU A 202 -2.63 4.78 46.47
N VAL A 203 -2.03 5.00 47.65
CA VAL A 203 -2.22 4.13 48.82
C VAL A 203 -3.24 4.79 49.76
N PRO A 204 -4.54 4.44 49.71
CA PRO A 204 -5.41 4.65 50.85
C PRO A 204 -5.13 3.54 51.87
N THR A 205 -4.60 3.95 53.02
CA THR A 205 -4.56 3.14 54.24
C THR A 205 -5.98 2.72 54.62
N VAL A 206 -6.30 1.43 54.55
CA VAL A 206 -7.53 0.87 55.13
C VAL A 206 -7.14 -0.14 56.20
N GLY A 207 -7.65 0.13 57.40
CA GLY A 207 -7.42 -0.62 58.62
C GLY A 207 -8.08 -1.99 58.65
N GLU A 208 -7.46 -2.79 59.50
CA GLU A 208 -7.83 -4.10 60.04
C GLU A 208 -9.20 -4.09 60.74
N GLU A 209 -10.03 -5.13 60.51
CA GLU A 209 -10.62 -6.01 61.54
C GLU A 209 -11.76 -6.90 60.98
N GLY A 210 -11.80 -8.14 61.48
CA GLY A 210 -13.02 -8.98 61.61
C GLY A 210 -13.23 -10.01 60.49
N GLU A 211 -12.62 -11.20 60.51
CA GLU A 211 -12.85 -12.36 61.40
C GLU A 211 -13.88 -13.37 60.85
N GLU A 212 -13.35 -14.57 60.60
CA GLU A 212 -13.91 -15.93 60.67
C GLU A 212 -15.04 -16.44 59.77
N GLY A 213 -14.84 -17.70 59.34
CA GLY A 213 -15.95 -18.66 59.29
C GLY A 213 -15.96 -19.65 58.13
N GLU A 214 -15.00 -20.59 58.16
CA GLU A 214 -15.04 -22.02 57.77
C GLU A 214 -16.15 -22.64 56.88
N GLY A 215 -15.73 -23.66 56.13
CA GLY A 215 -16.54 -24.84 55.78
C GLY A 215 -16.64 -25.08 54.26
N GLU A 216 -15.63 -25.64 53.61
CA GLU A 216 -15.37 -27.08 53.45
C GLU A 216 -16.40 -27.82 52.57
N GLY A 217 -15.91 -28.50 51.52
CA GLY A 217 -16.51 -29.75 51.08
C GLY A 217 -16.77 -29.94 49.58
N GLY A 218 -15.80 -30.59 48.90
CA GLY A 218 -16.04 -31.72 48.00
C GLY A 218 -16.56 -31.44 46.58
N THR A 219 -15.72 -31.47 45.54
CA THR A 219 -15.24 -32.64 44.77
C THR A 219 -16.18 -33.18 43.70
N ALA A 220 -15.57 -33.39 42.52
CA ALA A 220 -15.90 -34.34 41.45
C ALA A 220 -17.18 -34.05 40.66
N GLU A 221 -17.36 -34.45 39.40
CA GLU A 221 -16.57 -34.95 38.28
C GLU A 221 -17.64 -35.21 37.19
N GLY A 222 -17.28 -35.18 35.90
CA GLY A 222 -18.17 -35.55 34.79
C GLY A 222 -18.23 -34.45 33.75
N GLY A 223 -17.64 -34.57 32.56
CA GLY A 223 -17.46 -35.78 31.77
C GLY A 223 -18.64 -35.94 30.82
N GLU A 224 -18.41 -35.46 29.59
CA GLU A 224 -18.84 -36.04 28.32
C GLU A 224 -20.32 -36.03 27.87
N GLU A 225 -20.43 -35.98 26.53
CA GLU A 225 -21.55 -36.30 25.64
C GLU A 225 -22.67 -35.25 25.42
N ALA A 226 -22.62 -34.57 24.26
CA ALA A 226 -23.39 -34.95 23.07
C ALA A 226 -23.01 -34.09 21.85
#